data_AF-A0A662I307-F1
#
_entry.id   AF-A0A662I307-F1
#
_cell.length_a   1.000
_cell.length_b   1.000
_cell.length_c   1.000
_cell.angle_alpha   90.00
_cell.angle_beta   90.00
_cell.angle_gamma   90.00
#
_symmetry.space_group_name_H-M   'P 1'
#
loop_
_entity.id
_entity.type
_entity.pdbx_description
1 polymer ?
#
loop_
_entity_poly.entity_id
_entity_poly.type
_entity_poly.pdbx_seq_one_letter_code
_entity_poly.pdbx_strand_id
1 'polypeptide(L)'
;MVLALENTFGNFTKIPELVHELKNPLVKMTLDTGHAYLTLRSEFHKKIVQYLENNKDIICNIHVHDSTLKRDHLMIGRGEIDFKPIIKVLKKANKRYTLNLESEPSSPQTALEETIKSITLLKQFENS
;
A
#
# COMPACT_ATOMS: atom_id res chain seq x y z
N MET A 1 -3.15 18.10 13.12
CA MET A 1 -2.70 16.69 13.11
C MET A 1 -3.72 15.88 12.34
N VAL A 2 -3.30 14.94 11.50
CA VAL A 2 -4.19 13.97 10.84
C VAL A 2 -3.99 12.62 11.52
N LEU A 3 -5.08 11.95 11.87
CA LEU A 3 -5.06 10.56 12.34
C LEU A 3 -5.38 9.65 11.16
N ALA A 4 -4.44 8.77 10.79
CA ALA A 4 -4.62 7.82 9.70
C ALA A 4 -4.85 6.41 10.26
N LEU A 5 -5.96 5.78 9.87
CA LEU A 5 -6.28 4.40 10.25
C LEU A 5 -5.78 3.45 9.17
N GLU A 6 -5.03 2.43 9.56
CA GLU A 6 -4.47 1.45 8.63
C GLU A 6 -5.43 0.27 8.41
N ASN A 7 -5.51 -0.25 7.18
CA ASN A 7 -6.09 -1.57 6.97
C ASN A 7 -5.16 -2.67 7.46
N THR A 8 -5.69 -3.54 8.28
CA THR A 8 -5.06 -4.76 8.80
C THR A 8 -5.94 -5.97 8.45
N PHE A 9 -5.56 -7.14 8.95
CA PHE A 9 -6.32 -8.38 8.80
C PHE A 9 -7.73 -8.26 9.42
N GLY A 10 -8.73 -8.06 8.57
CA GLY A 10 -10.16 -8.11 8.96
C GLY A 10 -10.91 -6.78 8.91
N ASN A 11 -10.23 -5.63 8.80
CA ASN A 11 -10.89 -4.32 8.73
C ASN A 11 -10.81 -3.66 7.33
N PHE A 12 -10.21 -4.32 6.33
CA PHE A 12 -9.93 -3.76 5.00
C PHE A 12 -11.13 -3.04 4.36
N THR A 13 -12.33 -3.62 4.44
CA THR A 13 -13.55 -2.99 3.92
C THR A 13 -14.21 -2.03 4.92
N LYS A 14 -13.92 -2.17 6.21
CA LYS A 14 -14.53 -1.40 7.30
C LYS A 14 -13.88 -0.06 7.58
N ILE A 15 -12.57 0.06 7.35
CA ILE A 15 -11.87 1.33 7.56
C ILE A 15 -12.41 2.45 6.66
N PRO A 16 -12.60 2.26 5.34
CA PRO A 16 -13.22 3.28 4.52
C PRO A 16 -14.62 3.69 4.99
N GLU A 17 -15.47 2.70 5.32
CA GLU A 17 -16.82 2.94 5.84
C GLU A 17 -16.78 3.83 7.09
N LEU A 18 -15.93 3.49 8.06
CA LEU A 18 -15.75 4.25 9.30
C LEU A 18 -15.23 5.67 9.05
N VAL A 19 -14.22 5.84 8.19
CA VAL A 19 -13.66 7.17 7.89
C VAL A 19 -14.72 8.07 7.24
N HIS A 20 -15.55 7.52 6.34
CA HIS A 20 -16.65 8.25 5.74
C HIS A 20 -17.77 8.58 6.75
N GLU A 21 -18.11 7.65 7.65
CA GLU A 21 -19.13 7.84 8.67
C GLU A 21 -18.75 8.94 9.67
N LEU A 22 -17.47 9.00 10.06
CA LEU A 22 -16.96 10.01 11.00
C LEU A 22 -17.06 11.45 10.45
N LYS A 23 -17.16 11.62 9.12
CA LYS A 23 -17.28 12.92 8.43
C LYS A 23 -16.28 13.98 8.93
N ASN A 24 -15.09 13.54 9.34
CA ASN A 24 -14.08 14.38 9.94
C ASN A 24 -12.88 14.53 8.99
N PRO A 25 -12.55 15.74 8.51
CA PRO A 25 -11.44 15.93 7.57
C PRO A 25 -10.06 15.59 8.14
N LEU A 26 -9.92 15.49 9.48
CA LEU A 26 -8.68 15.13 10.17
C LEU A 26 -8.53 13.62 10.41
N VAL A 27 -9.53 12.82 10.04
CA VAL A 27 -9.44 11.35 10.06
C VAL A 27 -9.31 10.85 8.63
N LYS A 28 -8.26 10.08 8.38
CA LYS A 28 -7.87 9.58 7.06
C LYS A 28 -7.48 8.10 7.14
N MET A 29 -7.04 7.54 6.03
CA MET A 29 -6.63 6.15 5.92
C MET A 29 -5.16 6.03 5.49
N THR A 30 -4.47 5.07 6.09
CA THR A 30 -3.25 4.46 5.52
C THR A 30 -3.64 3.19 4.79
N LEU A 31 -3.34 3.08 3.50
CA LEU A 31 -3.48 1.81 2.78
C LEU A 31 -2.21 0.99 2.95
N ASP A 32 -2.30 -0.19 3.56
CA ASP A 32 -1.25 -1.19 3.52
C ASP A 32 -1.47 -2.19 2.37
N THR A 33 -0.50 -2.29 1.46
CA THR A 33 -0.62 -3.15 0.27
C THR A 33 -0.49 -4.64 0.57
N GLY A 34 0.31 -5.05 1.53
CA GLY A 34 0.50 -6.47 1.82
C GLY A 34 -0.61 -7.06 2.67
N HIS A 35 -1.13 -6.32 3.65
CA HIS A 35 -2.38 -6.63 4.34
C HIS A 35 -3.56 -6.73 3.36
N ALA A 36 -3.63 -5.81 2.38
CA ALA A 36 -4.62 -5.87 1.32
C ALA A 36 -4.44 -7.12 0.43
N TYR A 37 -3.21 -7.50 0.12
CA TYR A 37 -2.91 -8.72 -0.65
C TYR A 37 -3.31 -10.00 0.09
N LEU A 38 -3.00 -10.10 1.38
CA LEU A 38 -3.42 -11.21 2.24
C LEU A 38 -4.95 -11.32 2.37
N THR A 39 -5.64 -10.17 2.36
CA THR A 39 -7.11 -10.11 2.44
C THR A 39 -7.77 -10.48 1.10
N LEU A 40 -7.32 -9.90 -0.01
CA LEU A 40 -7.96 -10.04 -1.33
C LEU A 40 -7.49 -11.29 -2.08
N ARG A 41 -6.29 -11.81 -1.77
CA ARG A 41 -5.69 -13.00 -2.36
C ARG A 41 -5.74 -12.98 -3.88
N SER A 42 -6.35 -13.98 -4.51
CA SER A 42 -6.48 -14.10 -5.96
C SER A 42 -7.22 -12.93 -6.62
N GLU A 43 -8.04 -12.18 -5.86
CA GLU A 43 -8.77 -11.01 -6.37
C GLU A 43 -7.98 -9.71 -6.23
N PHE A 44 -6.77 -9.73 -5.64
CA PHE A 44 -6.03 -8.51 -5.31
C PHE A 44 -5.83 -7.60 -6.50
N HIS A 45 -5.19 -8.07 -7.57
CA HIS A 45 -4.83 -7.23 -8.72
C HIS A 45 -6.05 -6.66 -9.43
N LYS A 46 -7.18 -7.37 -9.39
CA LYS A 46 -8.45 -6.91 -9.94
C LYS A 46 -9.10 -5.82 -9.08
N LYS A 47 -9.04 -5.96 -7.76
CA LYS A 47 -9.81 -5.11 -6.82
C LYS A 47 -9.02 -3.93 -6.26
N ILE A 48 -7.70 -4.01 -6.16
CA ILE A 48 -6.88 -2.97 -5.51
C ILE A 48 -6.93 -1.63 -6.25
N VAL A 49 -6.97 -1.65 -7.58
CA VAL A 49 -7.11 -0.45 -8.41
C VAL A 49 -8.44 0.25 -8.13
N GLN A 50 -9.54 -0.50 -8.17
CA GLN A 50 -10.86 0.03 -7.87
C GLN A 50 -10.94 0.55 -6.43
N TYR A 51 -10.32 -0.15 -5.48
CA TYR A 51 -10.26 0.29 -4.09
C TYR A 51 -9.54 1.63 -3.94
N LEU A 52 -8.39 1.79 -4.59
CA LEU A 52 -7.64 3.06 -4.61
C LEU A 52 -8.47 4.19 -5.22
N GLU A 53 -9.15 3.93 -6.33
CA GLU A 53 -9.98 4.93 -7.01
C GLU A 53 -11.18 5.37 -6.16
N ASN A 54 -11.88 4.41 -5.55
CA ASN A 54 -13.06 4.68 -4.70
C ASN A 54 -12.69 5.41 -3.40
N ASN A 55 -11.52 5.12 -2.83
CA ASN A 55 -11.10 5.65 -1.53
C ASN A 55 -10.03 6.74 -1.64
N LYS A 56 -9.78 7.26 -2.85
CA LYS A 56 -8.72 8.24 -3.11
C LYS A 56 -8.81 9.47 -2.22
N ASP A 57 -9.99 9.93 -1.80
CA ASP A 57 -10.13 11.17 -1.02
C ASP A 57 -9.80 11.00 0.48
N ILE A 58 -9.80 9.75 0.95
CA ILE A 58 -9.52 9.41 2.35
C ILE A 58 -8.14 8.78 2.57
N ILE A 59 -7.55 8.12 1.56
CA ILE A 59 -6.20 7.55 1.66
C ILE A 59 -5.17 8.68 1.63
N CYS A 60 -4.45 8.96 2.72
CA CYS A 60 -3.40 9.98 2.74
C CYS A 60 -1.98 9.41 2.75
N ASN A 61 -1.83 8.15 3.17
CA ASN A 61 -0.56 7.45 3.31
C ASN A 61 -0.70 6.03 2.77
N ILE A 62 0.40 5.45 2.30
CA ILE A 62 0.41 4.08 1.79
C ILE A 62 1.63 3.37 2.35
N HIS A 63 1.41 2.28 3.07
CA HIS A 63 2.46 1.35 3.44
C HIS A 63 2.65 0.36 2.29
N VAL A 64 3.89 0.23 1.85
CA VAL A 64 4.27 -0.60 0.71
C VAL A 64 5.28 -1.65 1.16
N HIS A 65 4.83 -2.89 1.15
CA HIS A 65 5.67 -4.07 1.26
C HIS A 65 5.09 -5.17 0.39
N ASP A 66 5.96 -6.07 -0.04
CA ASP A 66 5.59 -7.23 -0.85
C ASP A 66 5.23 -8.42 0.04
N SER A 67 4.62 -9.44 -0.55
CA SER A 67 4.16 -10.62 0.18
C SER A 67 4.01 -11.82 -0.74
N THR A 68 4.24 -13.02 -0.21
CA THR A 68 4.00 -14.31 -0.90
C THR A 68 2.77 -15.05 -0.34
N LEU A 69 1.91 -14.33 0.40
CA LEU A 69 0.86 -14.87 1.29
C LEU A 69 1.37 -15.72 2.48
N LYS A 70 2.59 -16.27 2.39
CA LYS A 70 3.24 -17.07 3.44
C LYS A 70 4.24 -16.25 4.24
N ARG A 71 4.93 -15.33 3.57
CA ARG A 71 5.85 -14.38 4.18
C ARG A 71 5.43 -12.98 3.81
N ASP A 72 5.30 -12.16 4.84
CA ASP A 72 4.90 -10.77 4.74
C ASP A 72 6.10 -9.84 4.91
N HIS A 73 5.89 -8.54 4.72
CA HIS A 73 6.92 -7.52 4.88
C HIS A 73 8.20 -7.80 4.06
N LEU A 74 8.02 -8.26 2.82
CA LEU A 74 9.12 -8.47 1.89
C LEU A 74 9.48 -7.18 1.16
N MET A 75 10.75 -7.07 0.78
CA MET A 75 11.22 -6.11 -0.20
C MET A 75 10.33 -6.14 -1.46
N ILE A 76 10.04 -4.96 -2.04
CA ILE A 76 9.32 -4.84 -3.30
C ILE A 76 10.04 -5.66 -4.39
N GLY A 77 9.30 -6.55 -5.05
CA GLY A 77 9.82 -7.45 -6.10
C GLY A 77 10.32 -8.80 -5.59
N ARG A 78 10.18 -9.12 -4.29
CA ARG A 78 10.45 -10.46 -3.74
C ARG A 78 9.20 -11.27 -3.43
N GLY A 79 8.02 -10.67 -3.51
CA GLY A 79 6.75 -11.36 -3.38
C GLY A 79 6.03 -11.46 -4.72
N GLU A 80 4.71 -11.47 -4.64
CA GLU A 80 3.81 -11.74 -5.76
C GLU A 80 2.91 -10.53 -6.11
N ILE A 81 3.08 -9.40 -5.41
CA ILE A 81 2.31 -8.19 -5.67
C ILE A 81 2.86 -7.50 -6.93
N ASP A 82 1.99 -7.27 -7.92
CA ASP A 82 2.35 -6.43 -9.07
C ASP A 82 1.98 -4.99 -8.73
N PHE A 83 3.02 -4.20 -8.45
CA PHE A 83 2.88 -2.80 -8.06
C PHE A 83 2.65 -1.87 -9.25
N LYS A 84 2.86 -2.29 -10.50
CA LYS A 84 2.72 -1.39 -11.66
C LYS A 84 1.33 -0.75 -11.75
N PRO A 85 0.21 -1.49 -11.64
CA PRO A 85 -1.13 -0.89 -11.69
C PRO A 85 -1.37 0.09 -10.54
N ILE A 86 -0.86 -0.24 -9.34
CA ILE A 86 -0.98 0.61 -8.14
C ILE A 86 -0.28 1.95 -8.39
N ILE A 87 1.01 1.93 -8.76
CA ILE A 87 1.80 3.13 -9.03
C ILE A 87 1.17 3.97 -10.15
N LYS A 88 0.65 3.34 -11.21
CA LYS A 88 -0.03 4.03 -12.31
C LYS A 88 -1.28 4.79 -11.85
N VAL A 89 -2.09 4.21 -10.95
CA VAL A 89 -3.27 4.88 -10.38
C VAL A 89 -2.85 6.06 -9.52
N LEU A 90 -1.85 5.87 -8.65
CA LEU A 90 -1.36 6.94 -7.76
C LEU A 90 -0.79 8.12 -8.54
N LYS A 91 -0.04 7.88 -9.63
CA LYS A 91 0.49 8.95 -10.51
C LYS A 91 -0.59 9.76 -11.23
N LYS A 92 -1.71 9.12 -11.58
CA LYS A 92 -2.84 9.79 -12.25
C LYS A 92 -3.69 10.62 -11.30
N ALA A 93 -3.56 10.42 -10.00
CA ALA A 93 -4.34 11.17 -9.03
C ALA A 93 -3.89 12.64 -8.99
N ASN A 94 -4.85 13.56 -8.85
CA ASN A 94 -4.57 14.99 -8.69
C ASN A 94 -4.12 15.35 -7.26
N LYS A 95 -3.31 14.48 -6.63
CA LYS A 95 -2.77 14.69 -5.29
C LYS A 95 -1.51 13.88 -5.06
N ARG A 96 -0.70 14.29 -4.10
CA ARG A 96 0.49 13.55 -3.66
C ARG A 96 0.11 12.51 -2.60
N TYR A 97 0.71 11.34 -2.70
CA TYR A 97 0.69 10.31 -1.67
C TYR A 97 2.10 10.17 -1.08
N THR A 98 2.16 9.84 0.21
CA THR A 98 3.39 9.32 0.82
C THR A 98 3.36 7.81 0.73
N LEU A 99 4.48 7.23 0.31
CA LEU A 99 4.71 5.78 0.31
C LEU A 99 5.76 5.49 1.39
N ASN A 100 5.37 4.72 2.41
CA ASN A 100 6.27 4.22 3.43
C ASN A 100 6.69 2.80 3.06
N LEU A 101 7.99 2.61 2.82
CA LEU A 101 8.55 1.27 2.59
C LEU A 101 8.65 0.53 3.91
N GLU A 102 8.01 -0.64 3.98
CA GLU A 102 8.05 -1.52 5.14
C GLU A 102 8.70 -2.84 4.75
N SER A 103 9.58 -3.35 5.62
CA SER A 103 10.25 -4.62 5.40
C SER A 103 10.74 -5.22 6.71
N GLU A 104 10.81 -6.54 6.76
CA GLU A 104 11.42 -7.31 7.85
C GLU A 104 12.69 -8.02 7.35
N PRO A 105 13.80 -7.27 7.21
CA PRO A 105 15.08 -7.80 6.75
C PRO A 105 15.74 -8.62 7.85
N SER A 106 16.59 -9.58 7.45
CA SER A 106 17.32 -10.43 8.40
C SER A 106 18.49 -9.73 9.11
N SER A 107 18.92 -8.56 8.64
CA SER A 107 19.99 -7.77 9.24
C SER A 107 19.90 -6.29 8.82
N PRO A 108 20.53 -5.35 9.56
CA PRO A 108 20.60 -3.95 9.18
C PRO A 108 21.25 -3.71 7.80
N GLN A 109 22.28 -4.49 7.45
CA GLN A 109 22.94 -4.38 6.15
C GLN A 109 21.98 -4.78 5.02
N THR A 110 21.27 -5.89 5.20
CA THR A 110 20.23 -6.34 4.27
C THR A 110 19.09 -5.32 4.15
N ALA A 111 18.72 -4.64 5.25
CA ALA A 111 17.68 -3.60 5.25
C ALA A 111 17.99 -2.46 4.25
N LEU A 112 19.22 -1.97 4.24
CA LEU A 112 19.65 -0.89 3.35
C LEU A 112 19.63 -1.35 1.88
N GLU A 113 20.17 -2.53 1.61
CA GLU A 113 20.20 -3.09 0.25
C GLU A 113 18.80 -3.33 -0.31
N GLU A 114 17.90 -3.87 0.51
CA GLU A 114 16.51 -4.11 0.14
C GLU A 114 15.73 -2.80 -0.06
N THR A 115 15.98 -1.81 0.79
CA THR A 115 15.39 -0.46 0.64
C THR A 115 15.80 0.17 -0.70
N ILE A 116 17.10 0.17 -1.02
CA ILE A 116 17.62 0.74 -2.29
C ILE A 116 16.97 0.05 -3.49
N LYS A 117 16.92 -1.30 -3.49
CA LYS A 117 16.30 -2.07 -4.57
C LYS A 117 14.81 -1.79 -4.72
N SER A 118 14.08 -1.68 -3.60
CA SER A 118 12.66 -1.34 -3.60
C SER A 118 12.41 0.04 -4.22
N ILE A 119 13.21 1.04 -3.85
CA ILE A 119 13.13 2.40 -4.42
C ILE A 119 13.38 2.36 -5.92
N THR A 120 14.42 1.64 -6.37
CA THR A 120 14.73 1.51 -7.81
C THR A 120 13.56 0.89 -8.58
N LEU A 121 12.95 -0.19 -8.08
CA LEU A 121 11.81 -0.83 -8.74
C LEU A 121 10.58 0.07 -8.78
N LEU A 122 10.23 0.71 -7.65
CA LEU A 122 9.11 1.65 -7.61
C LEU A 122 9.31 2.79 -8.63
N LYS A 123 10.53 3.32 -8.76
CA LYS A 123 10.87 4.35 -9.75
C LYS A 123 10.80 3.85 -11.19
N GLN A 124 11.11 2.58 -11.45
CA GLN A 124 10.91 1.99 -12.77
C GLN A 124 9.42 1.89 -13.11
N PHE A 125 8.57 1.48 -12.15
CA PHE A 125 7.12 1.42 -12.36
C PHE A 125 6.48 2.80 -12.59
N GLU A 126 7.09 3.88 -12.09
CA GLU A 126 6.65 5.24 -12.42
C GLU A 126 6.86 5.57 -13.91
N ASN A 127 7.85 4.98 -14.58
CA ASN A 127 8.29 5.36 -15.94
C ASN A 127 7.84 4.36 -17.03
N SER A 128 7.18 3.26 -16.66
CA SER A 128 6.65 2.24 -17.58
C SER A 128 5.17 2.45 -17.90
#